data_AF-A0A3D2WZG9-F1
#
_entry.id   AF-A0A3D2WZG9-F1
#
_cell.length_a   1.000
_cell.length_b   1.000
_cell.length_c   1.000
_cell.angle_alpha   90.00
_cell.angle_beta   90.00
_cell.angle_gamma   90.00
#
_symmetry.space_group_name_H-M   'P 1'
#
loop_
_entity.id
_entity.type
_entity.pdbx_description
1 polymer ?
#
loop_
_entity_poly.entity_id
_entity_poly.type
_entity_poly.pdbx_seq_one_letter_code
_entity_poly.pdbx_strand_id
1 'polypeptide(L)'
;MKSFHRFLPLILIIMSCSNNDLLYKSDTFIVRSDGVKQGKFKAIAKSSTKLYSNYKSPYKHPTCRVMEFKFAINGGDNERYPGENHHILLTPQNGKMVSALYKFGCSDPREAMYDEKERENYIDEDVELTIRADMRSVLNAFKEKGFYTLYNGEIIKADDFKGVFLAGRTQPLSWEFASLAQRPEFMLRDTDGDGIYEVTINIQKFQQTMENEMKTRWTLKEDISKYPIYESDQLICDALYNMSLEELVLDIRKDGALMAGAKWPGVWTRDISYSILLSLAILEPEAAKTSLMHKVKNNRIIQDTGTGGSWPVSSDRMTWALAAWEIYTVTGDRDWLEEAFEIIKNSAGDDLLTVLNPVTGLMYGESSFLDWREQTYPRWMDPKDIYMSHNLGTNAVHYETYVILSNMAKELAEKDLAEKYDSVANSLKTAINEHLWCEQKGYYGQYLYGRNYFSVSSRSEALGEALCVLFDITNTEQAGKVIENTPTTTFGIPCIYPQI
;
A
#
# COMPACT_ATOMS: atom_id res chain seq x y z
N MET A 1 65.83 57.62 8.50
CA MET A 1 65.98 57.24 9.92
C MET A 1 64.58 57.13 10.53
N LYS A 2 64.19 55.90 10.91
CA LYS A 2 63.12 55.46 11.84
C LYS A 2 61.65 55.93 11.67
N SER A 3 60.76 54.92 11.77
CA SER A 3 59.41 54.94 12.39
C SER A 3 58.26 55.54 11.57
N PHE A 4 57.03 55.01 11.46
CA PHE A 4 56.32 53.76 11.83
C PHE A 4 54.85 53.97 11.34
N HIS A 5 54.04 52.90 11.28
CA HIS A 5 52.56 52.82 11.08
C HIS A 5 52.07 52.57 9.65
N ARG A 6 51.13 51.66 9.38
CA ARG A 6 50.44 50.59 10.13
C ARG A 6 49.77 49.68 9.09
N PHE A 7 49.63 48.42 9.45
CA PHE A 7 48.86 47.38 8.78
C PHE A 7 47.39 47.77 8.56
N LEU A 8 46.85 47.44 7.39
CA LEU A 8 45.49 46.90 7.22
C LEU A 8 45.36 46.23 5.83
N PRO A 9 45.34 44.90 5.69
CA PRO A 9 44.72 44.30 4.51
C PRO A 9 43.23 44.17 4.79
N LEU A 10 42.44 44.93 4.04
CA LEU A 10 40.99 44.77 3.95
C LEU A 10 40.75 43.41 3.25
N ILE A 11 40.53 42.37 4.04
CA ILE A 11 40.01 41.09 3.56
C ILE A 11 38.57 41.35 3.12
N LEU A 12 38.35 41.52 1.81
CA LEU A 12 37.03 41.32 1.22
C LEU A 12 36.77 39.81 1.21
N ILE A 13 36.19 39.31 2.31
CA ILE A 13 35.34 38.12 2.23
C ILE A 13 34.08 38.59 1.51
N ILE A 14 34.03 38.36 0.20
CA ILE A 14 32.78 38.37 -0.52
C ILE A 14 32.02 37.16 0.01
N MET A 15 31.03 37.42 0.88
CA MET A 15 29.99 36.48 1.24
C MET A 15 29.35 35.96 -0.04
N SER A 16 29.79 34.79 -0.49
CA SER A 16 29.00 33.93 -1.37
C SER A 16 28.26 32.90 -0.51
N CYS A 17 27.45 33.38 0.43
CA CYS A 17 26.32 32.60 0.94
C CYS A 17 25.10 33.00 0.11
N SER A 18 25.08 32.60 -1.16
CA SER A 18 23.81 32.50 -1.87
C SER A 18 23.09 31.28 -1.29
N ASN A 19 22.33 31.49 -0.20
CA ASN A 19 21.31 30.55 0.28
C ASN A 19 20.30 30.35 -0.86
N ASN A 20 20.58 29.43 -1.77
CA ASN A 20 19.57 28.85 -2.64
C ASN A 20 18.82 27.75 -1.87
N ASP A 21 18.27 28.14 -0.72
CA ASP A 21 17.41 27.28 0.11
C ASP A 21 16.10 26.93 -0.61
N LEU A 22 15.78 27.55 -1.75
CA LEU A 22 14.55 27.31 -2.50
C LEU A 22 14.85 26.41 -3.71
N LEU A 23 14.32 25.18 -3.68
CA LEU A 23 14.46 24.21 -4.77
C LEU A 23 13.31 24.30 -5.78
N TYR A 24 12.10 24.51 -5.29
CA TYR A 24 10.90 24.60 -6.13
C TYR A 24 9.82 25.45 -5.47
N LYS A 25 9.02 26.14 -6.29
CA LYS A 25 7.88 26.92 -5.84
C LYS A 25 6.73 26.84 -6.86
N SER A 26 5.54 26.52 -6.35
CA SER A 26 4.26 26.62 -7.07
C SER A 26 3.22 27.31 -6.19
N ASP A 27 1.98 27.42 -6.68
CA ASP A 27 0.85 27.93 -5.89
C ASP A 27 0.53 27.05 -4.67
N THR A 28 0.89 25.76 -4.73
CA THR A 28 0.59 24.78 -3.68
C THR A 28 1.79 24.47 -2.81
N PHE A 29 3.00 24.40 -3.38
CA PHE A 29 4.19 23.91 -2.68
C PHE A 29 5.33 24.93 -2.67
N ILE A 30 6.05 24.98 -1.55
CA ILE A 30 7.38 25.57 -1.46
C ILE A 30 8.33 24.46 -0.98
N VAL A 31 9.26 24.05 -1.83
CA VAL A 31 10.26 23.04 -1.53
C VAL A 31 11.59 23.74 -1.29
N ARG A 32 12.22 23.37 -0.18
CA ARG A 32 13.50 23.88 0.28
C ARG A 32 14.48 22.75 0.53
N SER A 33 15.76 23.09 0.63
CA SER A 33 16.82 22.14 1.00
C SER A 33 16.52 21.38 2.30
N ASP A 34 15.82 22.00 3.25
CA ASP A 34 15.48 21.43 4.55
C ASP A 34 14.05 20.89 4.67
N GLY A 35 13.19 21.02 3.64
CA GLY A 35 11.82 20.54 3.75
C GLY A 35 10.80 21.12 2.77
N VAL A 36 9.54 20.80 3.00
CA VAL A 36 8.41 21.15 2.12
C VAL A 36 7.32 21.88 2.90
N LYS A 37 6.73 22.91 2.30
CA LYS A 37 5.56 23.61 2.82
C LYS A 37 4.39 23.53 1.84
N GLN A 38 3.21 23.20 2.36
CA GLN A 38 1.93 23.18 1.66
C GLN A 38 0.90 23.98 2.46
N GLY A 39 0.64 25.23 2.08
CA GLY A 39 -0.24 26.12 2.83
C GLY A 39 0.19 26.28 4.30
N LYS A 40 -0.63 25.83 5.25
CA LYS A 40 -0.33 25.83 6.70
C LYS A 40 0.53 24.64 7.15
N PHE A 41 0.67 23.62 6.31
CA PHE A 41 1.43 22.42 6.62
C PHE A 41 2.90 22.58 6.21
N LYS A 42 3.80 21.99 6.99
CA LYS A 42 5.24 21.96 6.77
C LYS A 42 5.81 20.63 7.26
N ALA A 43 6.68 20.04 6.46
CA ALA A 43 7.60 18.98 6.85
C ALA A 43 9.04 19.51 6.75
N ILE A 44 9.89 19.16 7.72
CA ILE A 44 11.31 19.57 7.77
C ILE A 44 12.22 18.45 8.26
N ALA A 45 13.40 18.38 7.66
CA ALA A 45 14.55 17.67 8.21
C ALA A 45 15.23 18.55 9.26
N LYS A 46 15.38 18.02 10.48
CA LYS A 46 16.18 18.65 11.55
C LYS A 46 17.63 18.21 11.51
N SER A 47 17.88 17.04 10.97
CA SER A 47 19.17 16.43 10.63
C SER A 47 18.92 15.35 9.58
N SER A 48 19.97 14.75 9.02
CA SER A 48 19.88 13.57 8.15
C SER A 48 19.25 12.34 8.83
N THR A 49 18.98 12.42 10.14
CA THR A 49 18.40 11.34 10.95
C THR A 49 17.10 11.72 11.66
N LYS A 50 16.53 12.91 11.39
CA LYS A 50 15.32 13.40 12.08
C LYS A 50 14.42 14.21 11.17
N LEU A 51 13.15 13.82 11.08
CA LEU A 51 12.09 14.53 10.36
C LEU A 51 10.94 14.93 11.29
N TYR A 52 10.33 16.07 10.98
CA TYR A 52 9.16 16.60 11.67
C TYR A 52 8.15 17.15 10.68
N SER A 53 6.88 16.81 10.85
CA SER A 53 5.75 17.35 10.10
C SER A 53 4.67 17.87 11.06
N ASN A 54 3.96 18.92 10.67
CA ASN A 54 2.72 19.34 11.33
C ASN A 54 1.47 18.99 10.51
N TYR A 55 1.62 18.10 9.51
CA TYR A 55 0.53 17.71 8.63
C TYR A 55 -0.64 17.16 9.45
N LYS A 56 -1.85 17.57 9.07
CA LYS A 56 -3.11 17.02 9.56
C LYS A 56 -3.98 16.75 8.36
N SER A 57 -4.44 15.51 8.20
CA SER A 57 -5.28 15.15 7.07
C SER A 57 -6.60 15.93 7.15
N PRO A 58 -6.98 16.73 6.14
CA PRO A 58 -8.29 17.34 6.08
C PRO A 58 -9.36 16.34 5.61
N TYR A 59 -8.95 15.15 5.18
CA TYR A 59 -9.86 14.14 4.62
C TYR A 59 -10.79 13.60 5.70
N LYS A 60 -12.09 13.64 5.38
CA LYS A 60 -13.13 13.00 6.17
C LYS A 60 -13.63 11.80 5.39
N HIS A 61 -13.49 10.60 5.94
CA HIS A 61 -13.95 9.39 5.28
C HIS A 61 -15.33 8.98 5.83
N PRO A 62 -16.20 8.38 5.01
CA PRO A 62 -17.49 7.90 5.50
C PRO A 62 -17.31 6.77 6.52
N THR A 63 -18.24 6.68 7.47
CA THR A 63 -18.27 5.62 8.49
C THR A 63 -18.96 4.38 7.95
N CYS A 64 -18.30 3.22 8.04
CA CYS A 64 -18.87 1.94 7.66
C CYS A 64 -20.16 1.67 8.46
N ARG A 65 -21.15 1.08 7.80
CA ARG A 65 -22.43 0.75 8.41
C ARG A 65 -22.32 -0.38 9.45
N VAL A 66 -21.32 -1.26 9.32
CA VAL A 66 -21.03 -2.30 10.31
C VAL A 66 -19.96 -1.78 11.26
N MET A 67 -20.29 -1.71 12.55
CA MET A 67 -19.37 -1.29 13.61
C MET A 67 -18.91 -2.49 14.44
N GLU A 68 -17.61 -2.51 14.76
CA GLU A 68 -16.98 -3.52 15.62
C GLU A 68 -16.65 -2.95 17.00
N PHE A 69 -16.97 -3.72 18.05
CA PHE A 69 -16.73 -3.33 19.45
C PHE A 69 -16.49 -4.55 20.37
N LYS A 70 -16.08 -4.30 21.61
CA LYS A 70 -16.00 -5.28 22.71
C LYS A 70 -16.41 -4.63 24.03
N PHE A 71 -16.93 -5.42 24.94
CA PHE A 71 -17.01 -5.02 26.34
C PHE A 71 -15.70 -5.33 27.08
N ALA A 72 -15.45 -4.60 28.15
CA ALA A 72 -14.24 -4.71 28.94
C ALA A 72 -14.57 -4.53 30.42
N ILE A 73 -14.35 -5.56 31.24
CA ILE A 73 -14.42 -5.37 32.70
C ILE A 73 -13.15 -4.64 33.14
N ASN A 74 -13.32 -3.55 33.89
CA ASN A 74 -12.23 -2.72 34.42
C ASN A 74 -11.27 -2.18 33.35
N GLY A 75 -11.72 -2.08 32.10
CA GLY A 75 -10.92 -1.63 30.96
C GLY A 75 -9.99 -2.69 30.34
N GLY A 76 -9.99 -3.94 30.81
CA GLY A 76 -9.17 -5.00 30.20
C GLY A 76 -9.80 -5.63 28.95
N ASP A 77 -8.99 -6.10 27.99
CA ASP A 77 -9.45 -6.94 26.86
C ASP A 77 -9.71 -8.37 27.36
N ASN A 78 -10.83 -8.53 28.09
CA ASN A 78 -11.08 -9.72 28.90
C ASN A 78 -12.43 -10.38 28.65
N GLU A 79 -13.22 -9.89 27.69
CA GLU A 79 -14.52 -10.48 27.41
C GLU A 79 -14.42 -11.79 26.62
N ARG A 80 -13.66 -11.79 25.52
CA ARG A 80 -13.62 -12.87 24.52
C ARG A 80 -12.20 -13.10 23.98
N TYR A 81 -12.03 -14.20 23.24
CA TYR A 81 -10.76 -14.52 22.59
C TYR A 81 -10.23 -13.36 21.73
N PRO A 82 -8.91 -13.20 21.61
CA PRO A 82 -8.32 -12.26 20.66
C PRO A 82 -8.84 -12.51 19.24
N GLY A 83 -9.29 -11.44 18.57
CA GLY A 83 -9.90 -11.51 17.23
C GLY A 83 -11.41 -11.75 17.21
N GLU A 84 -12.04 -12.07 18.35
CA GLU A 84 -13.50 -12.16 18.45
C GLU A 84 -14.12 -10.85 18.95
N ASN A 85 -14.63 -10.05 18.01
CA ASN A 85 -15.34 -8.80 18.29
C ASN A 85 -16.85 -8.98 18.19
N HIS A 86 -17.59 -8.09 18.85
CA HIS A 86 -19.01 -7.87 18.59
C HIS A 86 -19.22 -7.01 17.36
N HIS A 87 -20.31 -7.26 16.64
CA HIS A 87 -20.68 -6.51 15.44
C HIS A 87 -22.09 -5.96 15.56
N ILE A 88 -22.29 -4.75 15.04
CA ILE A 88 -23.62 -4.15 14.94
C ILE A 88 -23.79 -3.44 13.59
N LEU A 89 -24.90 -3.74 12.92
CA LEU A 89 -25.34 -3.00 11.74
C LEU A 89 -26.06 -1.73 12.17
N LEU A 90 -25.51 -0.57 11.80
CA LEU A 90 -26.08 0.73 12.10
C LEU A 90 -27.29 1.01 11.19
N THR A 91 -28.49 0.93 11.78
CA THR A 91 -29.76 1.27 11.14
C THR A 91 -30.52 2.28 12.00
N PRO A 92 -30.04 3.54 12.10
CA PRO A 92 -30.70 4.56 12.89
C PRO A 92 -32.12 4.84 12.38
N GLN A 93 -33.00 5.20 13.30
CA GLN A 93 -34.30 5.80 12.98
C GLN A 93 -34.29 7.23 13.52
N ASN A 94 -34.27 8.22 12.62
CA ASN A 94 -34.10 9.63 12.96
C ASN A 94 -32.82 9.90 13.78
N GLY A 95 -31.69 9.36 13.33
CA GLY A 95 -30.39 9.54 13.98
C GLY A 95 -30.21 8.83 15.32
N LYS A 96 -31.15 7.98 15.75
CA LYS A 96 -31.06 7.23 17.02
C LYS A 96 -31.15 5.73 16.81
N MET A 97 -30.40 4.97 17.59
CA MET A 97 -30.45 3.51 17.59
C MET A 97 -30.22 2.96 18.99
N VAL A 98 -30.96 1.91 19.35
CA VAL A 98 -30.67 1.07 20.53
C VAL A 98 -30.24 -0.29 20.02
N SER A 99 -29.14 -0.80 20.56
CA SER A 99 -28.60 -2.09 20.16
C SER A 99 -29.50 -3.24 20.62
N ALA A 100 -29.32 -4.41 19.99
CA ALA A 100 -29.72 -5.68 20.60
C ALA A 100 -29.04 -5.87 21.97
N LEU A 101 -29.53 -6.79 22.78
CA LEU A 101 -28.94 -7.09 24.09
C LEU A 101 -27.80 -8.10 23.92
N TYR A 102 -26.56 -7.64 24.11
CA TYR A 102 -25.38 -8.50 24.01
C TYR A 102 -25.07 -9.10 25.37
N LYS A 103 -24.92 -10.42 25.45
CA LYS A 103 -24.53 -11.07 26.70
C LYS A 103 -23.01 -11.08 26.83
N PHE A 104 -22.51 -10.59 27.96
CA PHE A 104 -21.07 -10.53 28.21
C PHE A 104 -20.42 -11.91 28.06
N GLY A 105 -19.34 -11.97 27.27
CA GLY A 105 -18.57 -13.20 27.04
C GLY A 105 -19.22 -14.19 26.07
N CYS A 106 -20.28 -13.79 25.35
CA CYS A 106 -20.98 -14.62 24.37
C CYS A 106 -20.83 -14.05 22.95
N SER A 107 -21.18 -14.84 21.93
CA SER A 107 -21.29 -14.36 20.55
C SER A 107 -22.43 -13.37 20.37
N ASP A 108 -22.44 -12.68 19.22
CA ASP A 108 -23.49 -11.73 18.85
C ASP A 108 -24.89 -12.36 18.93
N PRO A 109 -25.90 -11.62 19.46
CA PRO A 109 -27.27 -12.09 19.49
C PRO A 109 -27.82 -12.19 18.05
N ARG A 110 -28.84 -13.02 17.85
CA ARG A 110 -29.42 -13.27 16.51
C ARG A 110 -29.93 -11.97 15.87
N GLU A 111 -30.42 -11.04 16.67
CA GLU A 111 -30.92 -9.73 16.28
C GLU A 111 -29.82 -8.78 15.78
N ALA A 112 -28.56 -9.06 16.08
CA ALA A 112 -27.40 -8.30 15.60
C ALA A 112 -26.79 -8.88 14.30
N MET A 113 -27.26 -10.04 13.84
CA MET A 113 -26.79 -10.66 12.61
C MET A 113 -27.13 -9.79 11.39
N TYR A 114 -26.20 -9.66 10.45
CA TYR A 114 -26.32 -8.86 9.24
C TYR A 114 -25.77 -9.61 8.02
N ASP A 115 -26.09 -9.12 6.81
CA ASP A 115 -25.49 -9.63 5.56
C ASP A 115 -24.08 -9.04 5.40
N GLU A 116 -23.07 -9.88 5.19
CA GLU A 116 -21.66 -9.45 5.07
C GLU A 116 -21.43 -8.35 4.03
N LYS A 117 -22.28 -8.24 3.00
CA LYS A 117 -22.22 -7.14 2.02
C LYS A 117 -22.39 -5.76 2.63
N GLU A 118 -23.03 -5.64 3.79
CA GLU A 118 -23.22 -4.36 4.48
C GLU A 118 -21.90 -3.74 4.96
N ARG A 119 -20.80 -4.51 5.01
CA ARG A 119 -19.46 -3.96 5.31
C ARG A 119 -18.96 -2.99 4.23
N GLU A 120 -19.51 -3.06 3.02
CA GLU A 120 -19.19 -2.15 1.91
C GLU A 120 -20.09 -0.90 1.90
N ASN A 121 -21.08 -0.84 2.78
CA ASN A 121 -22.01 0.29 2.92
C ASN A 121 -21.57 1.27 4.02
N TYR A 122 -22.07 2.50 3.92
CA TYR A 122 -21.78 3.58 4.85
C TYR A 122 -23.07 4.16 5.43
N ILE A 123 -23.00 4.70 6.64
CA ILE A 123 -24.11 5.47 7.22
C ILE A 123 -24.28 6.81 6.49
N ASP A 124 -25.51 7.28 6.38
CA ASP A 124 -25.89 8.51 5.69
C ASP A 124 -26.17 9.70 6.64
N GLU A 125 -26.36 9.41 7.93
CA GLU A 125 -26.54 10.36 9.04
C GLU A 125 -25.67 10.03 10.27
N ASP A 126 -25.55 10.98 11.19
CA ASP A 126 -24.94 10.74 12.51
C ASP A 126 -25.85 9.85 13.36
N VAL A 127 -25.27 9.01 14.22
CA VAL A 127 -26.00 8.03 15.03
C VAL A 127 -25.71 8.23 16.51
N GLU A 128 -26.74 8.59 17.28
CA GLU A 128 -26.78 8.42 18.73
C GLU A 128 -27.14 6.96 19.04
N LEU A 129 -26.11 6.16 19.35
CA LEU A 129 -26.22 4.72 19.58
C LEU A 129 -26.17 4.41 21.07
N THR A 130 -27.24 3.80 21.61
CA THR A 130 -27.24 3.19 22.94
C THR A 130 -26.91 1.71 22.84
N ILE A 131 -25.78 1.30 23.42
CA ILE A 131 -25.33 -0.09 23.46
C ILE A 131 -25.72 -0.72 24.81
N ARG A 132 -26.22 -1.96 24.75
CA ARG A 132 -26.75 -2.71 25.89
C ARG A 132 -26.00 -4.02 26.13
N ALA A 133 -25.50 -4.20 27.35
CA ALA A 133 -24.81 -5.41 27.80
C ALA A 133 -25.61 -6.12 28.91
N ASP A 134 -25.87 -7.40 28.75
CA ASP A 134 -26.42 -8.28 29.79
C ASP A 134 -25.28 -8.82 30.67
N MET A 135 -25.16 -8.24 31.86
CA MET A 135 -24.16 -8.60 32.86
C MET A 135 -24.69 -9.57 33.91
N ARG A 136 -25.94 -10.03 33.81
CA ARG A 136 -26.59 -10.85 34.87
C ARG A 136 -25.80 -12.12 35.18
N SER A 137 -25.17 -12.73 34.17
CA SER A 137 -24.32 -13.92 34.39
C SER A 137 -23.07 -13.63 35.22
N VAL A 138 -22.45 -12.46 35.01
CA VAL A 138 -21.28 -11.99 35.76
C VAL A 138 -21.70 -11.64 37.19
N LEU A 139 -22.79 -10.87 37.34
CA LEU A 139 -23.31 -10.45 38.64
C LEU A 139 -23.79 -11.63 39.50
N ASN A 140 -24.41 -12.64 38.89
CA ASN A 140 -24.80 -13.86 39.60
C ASN A 140 -23.57 -14.64 40.07
N ALA A 141 -22.52 -14.74 39.25
CA ALA A 141 -21.27 -15.38 39.66
C ALA A 141 -20.61 -14.65 40.85
N PHE A 142 -20.63 -13.32 40.85
CA PHE A 142 -20.18 -12.53 42.01
C PHE A 142 -20.99 -12.83 43.27
N LYS A 143 -22.32 -12.93 43.17
CA LYS A 143 -23.19 -13.25 44.32
C LYS A 143 -22.98 -14.68 44.84
N GLU A 144 -22.85 -15.65 43.95
CA GLU A 144 -22.80 -17.08 44.31
C GLU A 144 -21.39 -17.56 44.68
N LYS A 145 -20.36 -17.07 43.99
CA LYS A 145 -18.98 -17.56 44.09
C LYS A 145 -18.00 -16.52 44.62
N GLY A 146 -18.39 -15.24 44.67
CA GLY A 146 -17.50 -14.12 44.98
C GLY A 146 -16.61 -13.70 43.81
N PHE A 147 -16.72 -14.34 42.65
CA PHE A 147 -15.88 -14.07 41.49
C PHE A 147 -16.51 -14.53 40.16
N TYR A 148 -16.02 -14.00 39.04
CA TYR A 148 -16.35 -14.43 37.67
C TYR A 148 -15.09 -14.93 36.96
N THR A 149 -15.21 -16.00 36.20
CA THR A 149 -14.10 -16.59 35.43
C THR A 149 -14.21 -16.14 33.98
N LEU A 150 -13.16 -15.52 33.48
CA LEU A 150 -13.01 -15.05 32.10
C LEU A 150 -12.77 -16.20 31.12
N TYR A 151 -12.82 -15.92 29.82
CA TYR A 151 -12.64 -16.93 28.76
C TYR A 151 -11.30 -17.67 28.85
N ASN A 152 -10.25 -17.01 29.35
CA ASN A 152 -8.88 -17.54 29.51
C ASN A 152 -8.66 -18.24 30.86
N GLY A 153 -9.69 -18.36 31.71
CA GLY A 153 -9.59 -18.95 33.05
C GLY A 153 -9.14 -17.98 34.15
N GLU A 154 -8.77 -16.74 33.82
CA GLU A 154 -8.50 -15.72 34.82
C GLU A 154 -9.76 -15.36 35.61
N ILE A 155 -9.57 -14.88 36.83
CA ILE A 155 -10.66 -14.61 37.76
C ILE A 155 -10.71 -13.12 38.07
N ILE A 156 -11.91 -12.55 37.98
CA ILE A 156 -12.23 -11.22 38.50
C ILE A 156 -13.02 -11.41 39.78
N LYS A 157 -12.52 -10.91 40.91
CA LYS A 157 -13.26 -10.94 42.19
C LYS A 157 -14.32 -9.85 42.20
N ALA A 158 -15.41 -10.08 42.92
CA ALA A 158 -16.47 -9.10 43.10
C ALA A 158 -15.95 -7.76 43.66
N ASP A 159 -15.06 -7.82 44.64
CA ASP A 159 -14.45 -6.63 45.27
C ASP A 159 -13.53 -5.83 44.33
N ASP A 160 -13.02 -6.48 43.26
CA ASP A 160 -12.16 -5.86 42.27
C ASP A 160 -12.96 -5.28 41.09
N PHE A 161 -14.27 -5.50 41.02
CA PHE A 161 -15.13 -5.00 39.93
C PHE A 161 -15.37 -3.49 40.07
N LYS A 162 -14.88 -2.73 39.08
CA LYS A 162 -14.99 -1.26 38.99
C LYS A 162 -15.99 -0.83 37.94
N GLY A 163 -16.21 -1.64 36.90
CA GLY A 163 -17.13 -1.27 35.82
C GLY A 163 -17.00 -2.13 34.57
N VAL A 164 -17.95 -1.91 33.66
CA VAL A 164 -17.92 -2.43 32.28
C VAL A 164 -17.71 -1.24 31.35
N PHE A 165 -16.80 -1.38 30.40
CA PHE A 165 -16.43 -0.34 29.46
C PHE A 165 -16.62 -0.83 28.03
N LEU A 166 -16.76 0.11 27.11
CA LEU A 166 -16.91 -0.14 25.68
C LEU A 166 -15.63 0.24 24.93
N ALA A 167 -15.05 -0.71 24.17
CA ALA A 167 -13.95 -0.50 23.24
C ALA A 167 -14.40 -0.80 21.82
N GLY A 168 -13.76 -0.23 20.80
CA GLY A 168 -14.17 -0.46 19.41
C GLY A 168 -13.32 0.25 18.36
N ARG A 169 -13.57 -0.07 17.10
CA ARG A 169 -12.79 0.43 15.96
C ARG A 169 -13.19 1.83 15.49
N THR A 170 -14.48 2.18 15.64
CA THR A 170 -15.07 3.40 15.09
C THR A 170 -15.06 4.53 16.12
N GLN A 171 -14.65 5.75 15.75
CA GLN A 171 -14.66 6.87 16.71
C GLN A 171 -16.09 7.13 17.20
N PRO A 172 -16.24 7.46 18.49
CA PRO A 172 -15.20 7.89 19.42
C PRO A 172 -14.45 6.74 20.14
N LEU A 173 -14.78 5.49 19.83
CA LEU A 173 -14.14 4.31 20.44
C LEU A 173 -12.71 4.10 19.90
N SER A 174 -11.94 3.33 20.67
CA SER A 174 -10.61 2.84 20.28
C SER A 174 -10.33 1.47 20.91
N TRP A 175 -9.38 0.71 20.37
CA TRP A 175 -8.89 -0.53 20.98
C TRP A 175 -7.81 -0.32 22.06
N GLU A 176 -7.67 0.90 22.59
CA GLU A 176 -6.69 1.22 23.64
C GLU A 176 -7.22 0.82 25.03
N PHE A 177 -7.14 -0.46 25.36
CA PHE A 177 -7.60 -1.00 26.65
C PHE A 177 -6.80 -0.44 27.85
N ALA A 178 -5.51 -0.14 27.68
CA ALA A 178 -4.65 0.33 28.77
C ALA A 178 -5.13 1.64 29.44
N SER A 179 -5.79 2.51 28.69
CA SER A 179 -6.33 3.79 29.19
C SER A 179 -7.84 3.77 29.41
N LEU A 180 -8.54 2.72 28.94
CA LEU A 180 -10.00 2.68 28.86
C LEU A 180 -10.71 2.87 30.20
N ALA A 181 -10.16 2.32 31.29
CA ALA A 181 -10.73 2.49 32.64
C ALA A 181 -10.76 3.94 33.13
N GLN A 182 -9.97 4.84 32.50
CA GLN A 182 -9.90 6.27 32.81
C GLN A 182 -10.87 7.10 31.95
N ARG A 183 -11.68 6.44 31.10
CA ARG A 183 -12.61 7.05 30.15
C ARG A 183 -14.06 6.81 30.58
N PRO A 184 -14.59 7.57 31.57
CA PRO A 184 -15.92 7.37 32.11
C PRO A 184 -17.03 7.56 31.07
N GLU A 185 -16.76 8.26 29.96
CA GLU A 185 -17.67 8.43 28.84
C GLU A 185 -18.00 7.11 28.11
N PHE A 186 -17.18 6.07 28.29
CA PHE A 186 -17.41 4.72 27.72
C PHE A 186 -17.75 3.67 28.76
N MET A 187 -17.97 4.08 30.01
CA MET A 187 -18.39 3.18 31.07
C MET A 187 -19.90 2.96 30.98
N LEU A 188 -20.32 1.70 30.84
CA LEU A 188 -21.73 1.34 30.86
C LEU A 188 -22.29 1.44 32.28
N ARG A 189 -23.58 1.78 32.39
CA ARG A 189 -24.29 2.00 33.65
C ARG A 189 -25.55 1.14 33.70
N ASP A 190 -25.77 0.52 34.86
CA ASP A 190 -27.02 -0.13 35.22
C ASP A 190 -27.76 0.82 36.16
N THR A 191 -28.74 1.55 35.62
CA THR A 191 -29.39 2.66 36.34
C THR A 191 -30.62 2.22 37.13
N ASP A 192 -31.25 1.11 36.75
CA ASP A 192 -32.44 0.56 37.40
C ASP A 192 -32.15 -0.71 38.23
N GLY A 193 -30.93 -1.25 38.14
CA GLY A 193 -30.45 -2.38 38.93
C GLY A 193 -30.88 -3.74 38.39
N ASP A 194 -31.32 -3.82 37.14
CA ASP A 194 -31.82 -5.05 36.52
C ASP A 194 -30.69 -5.96 35.97
N GLY A 195 -29.44 -5.48 36.00
CA GLY A 195 -28.26 -6.16 35.50
C GLY A 195 -27.99 -5.93 34.00
N ILE A 196 -28.72 -5.04 33.35
CA ILE A 196 -28.48 -4.56 31.99
C ILE A 196 -27.73 -3.23 32.06
N TYR A 197 -26.54 -3.23 31.50
CA TYR A 197 -25.63 -2.11 31.49
C TYR A 197 -25.76 -1.38 30.16
N GLU A 198 -25.85 -0.05 30.18
CA GLU A 198 -26.05 0.76 28.98
C GLU A 198 -25.05 1.91 28.87
N VAL A 199 -24.65 2.25 27.65
CA VAL A 199 -23.90 3.48 27.33
C VAL A 199 -24.40 4.06 26.01
N THR A 200 -24.51 5.39 25.94
CA THR A 200 -24.86 6.09 24.70
C THR A 200 -23.62 6.77 24.13
N ILE A 201 -23.32 6.52 22.86
CA ILE A 201 -22.21 7.12 22.12
C ILE A 201 -22.72 7.77 20.82
N ASN A 202 -22.00 8.79 20.35
CA ASN A 202 -22.33 9.47 19.10
C ASN A 202 -21.34 9.06 18.00
N ILE A 203 -21.84 8.34 17.00
CA ILE A 203 -21.09 7.94 15.81
C ILE A 203 -21.33 8.97 14.72
N GLN A 204 -20.27 9.65 14.31
CA GLN A 204 -20.34 10.61 13.22
C GLN A 204 -20.44 9.91 11.87
N LYS A 205 -21.22 10.46 10.93
CA LYS A 205 -21.30 10.05 9.53
C LYS A 205 -19.95 9.99 8.84
N PHE A 206 -19.11 10.96 9.17
CA PHE A 206 -17.77 11.08 8.62
C PHE A 206 -16.74 11.09 9.75
N GLN A 207 -15.76 10.21 9.64
CA GLN A 207 -14.62 10.10 10.54
C GLN A 207 -13.46 10.98 10.04
N GLN A 208 -12.59 11.40 10.95
CA GLN A 208 -11.33 12.05 10.63
C GLN A 208 -10.18 11.18 11.11
N THR A 209 -9.11 11.06 10.33
CA THR A 209 -7.88 10.40 10.79
C THR A 209 -7.39 11.09 12.06
N MET A 210 -7.14 10.31 13.12
CA MET A 210 -6.68 10.90 14.37
C MET A 210 -5.21 11.34 14.26
N GLU A 211 -4.81 12.36 15.02
CA GLU A 211 -3.42 12.85 15.00
C GLU A 211 -2.41 11.79 15.45
N ASN A 212 -2.80 10.88 16.35
CA ASN A 212 -1.96 9.78 16.81
C ASN A 212 -1.79 8.66 15.76
N GLU A 213 -2.70 8.56 14.78
CA GLU A 213 -2.57 7.64 13.64
C GLU A 213 -1.61 8.19 12.57
N MET A 214 -1.29 9.49 12.63
CA MET A 214 -0.39 10.15 11.70
C MET A 214 1.05 10.16 12.24
N LYS A 215 1.95 9.44 11.55
CA LYS A 215 3.40 9.51 11.82
C LYS A 215 3.96 10.86 11.40
N THR A 216 3.94 11.82 12.32
CA THR A 216 4.41 13.21 12.10
C THR A 216 5.87 13.42 12.49
N ARG A 217 6.52 12.39 13.04
CA ARG A 217 7.89 12.45 13.52
C ARG A 217 8.62 11.19 13.12
N TRP A 218 9.87 11.36 12.72
CA TRP A 218 10.80 10.27 12.51
C TRP A 218 12.14 10.61 13.12
N THR A 219 12.78 9.60 13.68
CA THR A 219 14.14 9.65 14.18
C THR A 219 14.71 8.26 13.94
N LEU A 220 15.85 8.18 13.26
CA LEU A 220 16.55 6.92 13.00
C LEU A 220 16.80 6.17 14.33
N LYS A 221 16.47 4.89 14.34
CA LYS A 221 16.59 3.94 15.45
C LYS A 221 17.38 2.70 15.06
N GLU A 222 17.21 2.22 13.82
CA GLU A 222 17.90 1.03 13.34
C GLU A 222 19.34 1.33 12.89
N ASP A 223 20.21 0.33 12.97
CA ASP A 223 21.57 0.40 12.46
C ASP A 223 21.59 0.20 10.94
N ILE A 224 21.90 1.26 10.22
CA ILE A 224 22.00 1.28 8.75
C ILE A 224 23.46 1.37 8.27
N SER A 225 24.44 1.22 9.15
CA SER A 225 25.87 1.45 8.85
C SER A 225 26.47 0.52 7.79
N LYS A 226 25.81 -0.61 7.50
CA LYS A 226 26.22 -1.56 6.45
C LYS A 226 25.89 -1.08 5.03
N TYR A 227 24.98 -0.12 4.87
CA TYR A 227 24.53 0.36 3.57
C TYR A 227 25.33 1.58 3.09
N PRO A 228 25.24 1.93 1.79
CA PRO A 228 25.87 3.14 1.27
C PRO A 228 25.36 4.40 1.97
N ILE A 229 26.18 5.46 1.94
CA ILE A 229 25.87 6.75 2.54
C ILE A 229 25.58 7.75 1.42
N TYR A 230 24.52 8.54 1.59
CA TYR A 230 24.18 9.66 0.72
C TYR A 230 24.23 10.97 1.52
N GLU A 231 24.95 11.95 0.99
CA GLU A 231 25.06 13.31 1.55
C GLU A 231 24.88 14.35 0.45
N SER A 232 24.18 15.44 0.76
CA SER A 232 23.93 16.52 -0.19
C SER A 232 23.70 17.87 0.49
N ASP A 233 23.68 18.95 -0.29
CA ASP A 233 23.23 20.27 0.19
C ASP A 233 21.71 20.32 0.43
N GLN A 234 20.99 19.22 0.17
CA GLN A 234 19.55 19.08 0.36
C GLN A 234 19.28 18.14 1.54
N LEU A 235 19.38 18.66 2.76
CA LEU A 235 19.19 17.91 4.00
C LEU A 235 17.92 17.04 4.04
N ILE A 236 16.84 17.47 3.37
CA ILE A 236 15.62 16.68 3.24
C ILE A 236 15.85 15.36 2.47
N CYS A 237 16.67 15.37 1.42
CA CYS A 237 17.03 14.18 0.65
C CYS A 237 17.87 13.22 1.48
N ASP A 238 18.86 13.72 2.22
CA ASP A 238 19.70 12.92 3.14
C ASP A 238 18.84 12.23 4.21
N ALA A 239 17.86 12.95 4.77
CA ALA A 239 16.93 12.40 5.75
C ALA A 239 15.99 11.34 5.16
N LEU A 240 15.47 11.55 3.95
CA LEU A 240 14.62 10.59 3.26
C LEU A 240 15.40 9.33 2.87
N TYR A 241 16.65 9.46 2.44
CA TYR A 241 17.53 8.34 2.13
C TYR A 241 17.75 7.45 3.37
N ASN A 242 18.14 8.04 4.51
CA ASN A 242 18.32 7.29 5.75
C ASN A 242 17.01 6.68 6.28
N MET A 243 15.88 7.37 6.09
CA MET A 243 14.56 6.82 6.41
C MET A 243 14.25 5.58 5.55
N SER A 244 14.52 5.63 4.24
CA SER A 244 14.27 4.47 3.37
C SER A 244 15.17 3.26 3.71
N LEU A 245 16.42 3.50 4.14
CA LEU A 245 17.30 2.43 4.61
C LEU A 245 16.82 1.82 5.92
N GLU A 246 16.29 2.63 6.85
CA GLU A 246 15.67 2.11 8.06
C GLU A 246 14.43 1.27 7.74
N GLU A 247 13.55 1.75 6.86
CA GLU A 247 12.37 1.00 6.43
C GLU A 247 12.77 -0.33 5.78
N LEU A 248 13.80 -0.35 4.93
CA LEU A 248 14.37 -1.59 4.40
C LEU A 248 14.77 -2.57 5.51
N VAL A 249 15.51 -2.12 6.54
CA VAL A 249 15.91 -2.99 7.67
C VAL A 249 14.69 -3.55 8.40
N LEU A 250 13.67 -2.72 8.62
CA LEU A 250 12.45 -3.12 9.31
C LEU A 250 11.58 -4.08 8.49
N ASP A 251 11.68 -4.04 7.16
CA ASP A 251 10.89 -4.89 6.27
C ASP A 251 11.50 -6.30 6.05
N ILE A 252 12.74 -6.54 6.49
CA ILE A 252 13.36 -7.86 6.44
C ILE A 252 12.75 -8.76 7.53
N ARG A 253 12.15 -9.86 7.09
CA ARG A 253 11.53 -10.89 7.93
C ARG A 253 12.60 -11.81 8.54
N LYS A 254 12.18 -12.58 9.54
CA LYS A 254 13.01 -13.60 10.19
C LYS A 254 13.47 -14.72 9.24
N ASP A 255 12.72 -15.00 8.18
CA ASP A 255 13.07 -15.99 7.16
C ASP A 255 13.92 -15.40 6.02
N GLY A 256 14.33 -14.13 6.11
CA GLY A 256 15.17 -13.47 5.11
C GLY A 256 14.40 -12.86 3.94
N ALA A 257 13.08 -13.11 3.82
CA ALA A 257 12.24 -12.45 2.82
C ALA A 257 11.86 -11.03 3.24
N LEU A 258 11.44 -10.20 2.29
CA LEU A 258 10.97 -8.83 2.51
C LEU A 258 9.44 -8.78 2.56
N MET A 259 8.89 -7.99 3.47
CA MET A 259 7.46 -7.69 3.53
C MET A 259 7.09 -6.66 2.45
N ALA A 260 5.85 -6.67 1.98
CA ALA A 260 5.33 -5.55 1.18
C ALA A 260 5.12 -4.26 2.00
N GLY A 261 5.05 -4.40 3.32
CA GLY A 261 5.22 -3.28 4.25
C GLY A 261 4.68 -3.58 5.64
N ALA A 262 4.77 -2.59 6.53
CA ALA A 262 4.46 -2.75 7.96
C ALA A 262 3.05 -3.31 8.29
N LYS A 263 2.06 -3.18 7.39
CA LYS A 263 0.71 -3.75 7.55
C LYS A 263 0.45 -4.99 6.67
N TRP A 264 1.40 -5.35 5.81
CA TRP A 264 1.31 -6.44 4.85
C TRP A 264 2.56 -7.32 4.96
N PRO A 265 2.60 -8.25 5.94
CA PRO A 265 3.80 -9.03 6.24
C PRO A 265 4.13 -10.09 5.17
N GLY A 266 3.27 -10.27 4.17
CA GLY A 266 3.46 -11.21 3.07
C GLY A 266 4.38 -10.65 1.97
N VAL A 267 4.88 -11.56 1.13
CA VAL A 267 5.60 -11.20 -0.11
C VAL A 267 4.60 -11.08 -1.25
N TRP A 268 4.57 -9.91 -1.87
CA TRP A 268 3.76 -9.60 -3.06
C TRP A 268 4.69 -9.41 -4.25
N THR A 269 4.40 -10.10 -5.35
CA THR A 269 5.26 -10.18 -6.55
C THR A 269 5.56 -8.80 -7.11
N ARG A 270 4.57 -7.91 -7.21
CA ARG A 270 4.78 -6.57 -7.78
C ARG A 270 5.65 -5.69 -6.89
N ASP A 271 5.27 -5.57 -5.63
CA ASP A 271 5.92 -4.74 -4.62
C ASP A 271 7.40 -5.11 -4.52
N ILE A 272 7.68 -6.40 -4.40
CA ILE A 272 9.06 -6.88 -4.30
C ILE A 272 9.82 -6.70 -5.61
N SER A 273 9.20 -6.98 -6.76
CA SER A 273 9.91 -6.97 -8.03
C SER A 273 10.33 -5.57 -8.44
N TYR A 274 9.45 -4.57 -8.29
CA TYR A 274 9.82 -3.19 -8.56
C TYR A 274 10.83 -2.65 -7.54
N SER A 275 10.73 -3.04 -6.27
CA SER A 275 11.72 -2.64 -5.25
C SER A 275 13.11 -3.21 -5.56
N ILE A 276 13.19 -4.47 -6.00
CA ILE A 276 14.43 -5.12 -6.45
C ILE A 276 15.01 -4.39 -7.66
N LEU A 277 14.19 -4.14 -8.68
CA LEU A 277 14.60 -3.43 -9.89
C LEU A 277 15.15 -2.03 -9.59
N LEU A 278 14.54 -1.32 -8.63
CA LEU A 278 14.94 0.05 -8.30
C LEU A 278 16.12 0.15 -7.32
N SER A 279 16.32 -0.85 -6.44
CA SER A 279 17.37 -0.74 -5.40
C SER A 279 17.79 -2.05 -4.74
N LEU A 280 16.88 -3.00 -4.50
CA LEU A 280 17.17 -4.11 -3.57
C LEU A 280 18.09 -5.17 -4.15
N ALA A 281 18.22 -5.27 -5.48
CA ALA A 281 19.24 -6.12 -6.10
C ALA A 281 20.66 -5.71 -5.65
N ILE A 282 20.90 -4.41 -5.46
CA ILE A 282 22.19 -3.85 -5.04
C ILE A 282 22.35 -3.91 -3.52
N LEU A 283 21.30 -3.56 -2.78
CA LEU A 283 21.38 -3.40 -1.32
C LEU A 283 21.29 -4.73 -0.57
N GLU A 284 20.44 -5.65 -1.02
CA GLU A 284 20.11 -6.90 -0.32
C GLU A 284 19.82 -8.06 -1.30
N PRO A 285 20.78 -8.48 -2.14
CA PRO A 285 20.55 -9.48 -3.19
C PRO A 285 20.05 -10.83 -2.67
N GLU A 286 20.51 -11.28 -1.50
CA GLU A 286 20.08 -12.57 -0.93
C GLU A 286 18.65 -12.51 -0.37
N ALA A 287 18.26 -11.38 0.25
CA ALA A 287 16.88 -11.16 0.66
C ALA A 287 15.95 -11.04 -0.56
N ALA A 288 16.44 -10.41 -1.65
CA ALA A 288 15.74 -10.32 -2.92
C ALA A 288 15.49 -11.70 -3.54
N LYS A 289 16.51 -12.55 -3.69
CA LYS A 289 16.38 -13.94 -4.17
C LYS A 289 15.40 -14.73 -3.31
N THR A 290 15.56 -14.68 -1.98
CA THR A 290 14.67 -15.37 -1.03
C THR A 290 13.22 -14.95 -1.27
N SER A 291 12.97 -13.63 -1.34
CA SER A 291 11.63 -13.10 -1.56
C SER A 291 11.02 -13.54 -2.89
N LEU A 292 11.79 -13.50 -3.98
CA LEU A 292 11.33 -13.99 -5.28
C LEU A 292 10.94 -15.47 -5.24
N MET A 293 11.69 -16.31 -4.53
CA MET A 293 11.39 -17.74 -4.42
C MET A 293 10.13 -18.05 -3.60
N HIS A 294 9.69 -17.16 -2.71
CA HIS A 294 8.35 -17.27 -2.09
C HIS A 294 7.20 -17.17 -3.12
N LYS A 295 7.49 -16.64 -4.32
CA LYS A 295 6.53 -16.50 -5.42
C LYS A 295 6.71 -17.56 -6.50
N VAL A 296 7.38 -18.67 -6.19
CA VAL A 296 7.61 -19.77 -7.13
C VAL A 296 6.94 -21.04 -6.62
N LYS A 297 6.23 -21.73 -7.51
CA LYS A 297 5.67 -23.07 -7.25
C LYS A 297 5.67 -23.89 -8.52
N ASN A 298 6.12 -25.15 -8.43
CA ASN A 298 6.23 -26.06 -9.59
C ASN A 298 7.03 -25.44 -10.76
N ASN A 299 8.13 -24.76 -10.40
CA ASN A 299 9.03 -24.08 -11.33
C ASN A 299 8.35 -23.01 -12.20
N ARG A 300 7.34 -22.34 -11.64
CA ARG A 300 6.55 -21.28 -12.27
C ARG A 300 6.32 -20.16 -11.26
N ILE A 301 6.22 -18.95 -11.78
CA ILE A 301 5.85 -17.78 -10.99
C ILE A 301 4.37 -17.87 -10.66
N ILE A 302 4.00 -17.70 -9.38
CA ILE A 302 2.61 -17.64 -8.95
C ILE A 302 2.09 -16.20 -9.09
N GLN A 303 0.86 -16.06 -9.53
CA GLN A 303 0.16 -14.78 -9.54
C GLN A 303 -0.38 -14.48 -8.13
N ASP A 304 -0.25 -13.23 -7.71
CA ASP A 304 -0.88 -12.74 -6.49
C ASP A 304 -2.39 -12.74 -6.58
N THR A 305 -3.08 -12.63 -5.44
CA THR A 305 -4.55 -12.58 -5.45
C THR A 305 -5.02 -11.33 -6.18
N GLY A 306 -5.88 -11.51 -7.18
CA GLY A 306 -6.40 -10.44 -8.03
C GLY A 306 -7.81 -10.71 -8.55
N THR A 307 -8.21 -9.98 -9.59
CA THR A 307 -9.58 -10.07 -10.14
C THR A 307 -9.92 -11.49 -10.59
N GLY A 308 -11.11 -11.98 -10.25
CA GLY A 308 -11.68 -13.20 -10.85
C GLY A 308 -10.91 -14.50 -10.60
N GLY A 309 -10.09 -14.57 -9.55
CA GLY A 309 -9.21 -15.72 -9.29
C GLY A 309 -7.76 -15.49 -9.71
N SER A 310 -7.41 -14.27 -10.15
CA SER A 310 -6.06 -13.83 -10.53
C SER A 310 -5.62 -14.41 -11.87
N TRP A 311 -4.63 -15.30 -11.96
CA TRP A 311 -4.24 -15.83 -13.28
C TRP A 311 -5.35 -16.74 -13.85
N PRO A 312 -5.77 -16.54 -15.12
CA PRO A 312 -5.13 -15.72 -16.15
C PRO A 312 -5.69 -14.30 -16.33
N VAL A 313 -6.65 -13.85 -15.51
CA VAL A 313 -7.20 -12.48 -15.54
C VAL A 313 -6.10 -11.44 -15.27
N SER A 314 -5.26 -11.68 -14.27
CA SER A 314 -4.01 -10.96 -14.04
C SER A 314 -2.85 -11.82 -14.58
N SER A 315 -1.96 -11.19 -15.35
CA SER A 315 -0.80 -11.84 -16.00
C SER A 315 0.53 -11.11 -15.73
N ASP A 316 0.50 -10.12 -14.86
CA ASP A 316 1.62 -9.28 -14.45
C ASP A 316 2.58 -9.95 -13.43
N ARG A 317 2.36 -11.23 -13.08
CA ARG A 317 3.36 -12.07 -12.40
C ARG A 317 4.74 -12.00 -13.04
N MET A 318 4.80 -11.69 -14.33
CA MET A 318 6.04 -11.55 -15.08
C MET A 318 6.91 -10.36 -14.67
N THR A 319 6.43 -9.44 -13.82
CA THR A 319 7.29 -8.45 -13.13
C THR A 319 8.44 -9.11 -12.37
N TRP A 320 8.26 -10.37 -11.91
CA TRP A 320 9.30 -11.23 -11.34
C TRP A 320 10.52 -11.37 -12.25
N ALA A 321 10.32 -11.43 -13.58
CA ALA A 321 11.41 -11.57 -14.54
C ALA A 321 12.34 -10.35 -14.55
N LEU A 322 11.77 -9.14 -14.39
CA LEU A 322 12.53 -7.89 -14.30
C LEU A 322 13.49 -7.93 -13.11
N ALA A 323 12.96 -8.30 -11.95
CA ALA A 323 13.71 -8.38 -10.71
C ALA A 323 14.78 -9.48 -10.74
N ALA A 324 14.43 -10.66 -11.25
CA ALA A 324 15.37 -11.78 -11.32
C ALA A 324 16.55 -11.49 -12.25
N TRP A 325 16.29 -10.83 -13.38
CA TRP A 325 17.34 -10.36 -14.26
C TRP A 325 18.23 -9.31 -13.59
N GLU A 326 17.65 -8.33 -12.89
CA GLU A 326 18.43 -7.29 -12.22
C GLU A 326 19.33 -7.86 -11.11
N ILE A 327 18.87 -8.89 -10.38
CA ILE A 327 19.74 -9.61 -9.43
C ILE A 327 20.93 -10.23 -10.15
N TYR A 328 20.72 -10.85 -11.32
CA TYR A 328 21.84 -11.42 -12.10
C TYR A 328 22.79 -10.34 -12.60
N THR A 329 22.29 -9.23 -13.16
CA THR A 329 23.15 -8.16 -13.70
C THR A 329 24.03 -7.53 -12.63
N VAL A 330 23.52 -7.43 -11.39
CA VAL A 330 24.27 -6.90 -10.25
C VAL A 330 25.25 -7.91 -9.66
N THR A 331 24.85 -9.17 -9.52
CA THR A 331 25.62 -10.18 -8.78
C THR A 331 26.55 -11.03 -9.64
N GLY A 332 26.22 -11.21 -10.93
CA GLY A 332 26.87 -12.18 -11.82
C GLY A 332 26.65 -13.65 -11.41
N ASP A 333 25.69 -13.93 -10.53
CA ASP A 333 25.44 -15.28 -10.01
C ASP A 333 24.87 -16.19 -11.10
N ARG A 334 25.70 -17.13 -11.57
CA ARG A 334 25.34 -18.03 -12.67
C ARG A 334 24.34 -19.11 -12.26
N ASP A 335 24.36 -19.56 -11.00
CA ASP A 335 23.39 -20.56 -10.51
C ASP A 335 21.99 -19.92 -10.46
N TRP A 336 21.93 -18.67 -10.00
CA TRP A 336 20.69 -17.87 -10.05
C TRP A 336 20.19 -17.66 -11.48
N LEU A 337 21.08 -17.35 -12.43
CA LEU A 337 20.71 -17.20 -13.84
C LEU A 337 20.04 -18.47 -14.39
N GLU A 338 20.61 -19.64 -14.15
CA GLU A 338 20.08 -20.91 -14.65
C GLU A 338 18.71 -21.23 -14.06
N GLU A 339 18.54 -21.06 -12.74
CA GLU A 339 17.26 -21.27 -12.05
C GLU A 339 16.19 -20.28 -12.50
N ALA A 340 16.51 -18.98 -12.50
CA ALA A 340 15.60 -17.93 -12.91
C ALA A 340 15.18 -18.08 -14.38
N PHE A 341 16.11 -18.41 -15.28
CA PHE A 341 15.81 -18.63 -16.69
C PHE A 341 14.77 -19.74 -16.88
N GLU A 342 14.91 -20.85 -16.17
CA GLU A 342 13.98 -21.97 -16.26
C GLU A 342 12.59 -21.58 -15.72
N ILE A 343 12.51 -20.88 -14.59
CA ILE A 343 11.26 -20.40 -13.99
C ILE A 343 10.52 -19.43 -14.93
N ILE A 344 11.23 -18.43 -15.46
CA ILE A 344 10.68 -17.42 -16.36
C ILE A 344 10.24 -18.08 -17.66
N LYS A 345 11.07 -18.96 -18.24
CA LYS A 345 10.75 -19.70 -19.48
C LYS A 345 9.47 -20.52 -19.34
N ASN A 346 9.32 -21.26 -18.24
CA ASN A 346 8.14 -22.07 -18.00
C ASN A 346 6.88 -21.22 -17.84
N SER A 347 6.99 -20.10 -17.11
CA SER A 347 5.87 -19.18 -16.88
C SER A 347 5.45 -18.46 -18.17
N ALA A 348 6.41 -17.94 -18.94
CA ALA A 348 6.18 -17.30 -20.22
C ALA A 348 5.61 -18.29 -21.26
N GLY A 349 6.03 -19.56 -21.22
CA GLY A 349 5.47 -20.62 -22.06
C GLY A 349 3.98 -20.85 -21.80
N ASP A 350 3.56 -20.89 -20.55
CA ASP A 350 2.13 -20.99 -20.19
C ASP A 350 1.35 -19.75 -20.65
N ASP A 351 1.96 -18.57 -20.53
CA ASP A 351 1.35 -17.29 -20.91
C ASP A 351 1.18 -17.17 -22.44
N LEU A 352 2.14 -17.62 -23.25
CA LEU A 352 1.97 -17.66 -24.71
C LEU A 352 0.78 -18.53 -25.16
N LEU A 353 0.42 -19.55 -24.40
CA LEU A 353 -0.72 -20.42 -24.70
C LEU A 353 -2.05 -19.86 -24.21
N THR A 354 -2.00 -19.09 -23.13
CA THR A 354 -3.20 -18.69 -22.38
C THR A 354 -3.56 -17.23 -22.61
N VAL A 355 -2.59 -16.32 -22.49
CA VAL A 355 -2.83 -14.87 -22.46
C VAL A 355 -2.48 -14.16 -23.77
N LEU A 356 -1.73 -14.77 -24.69
CA LEU A 356 -1.47 -14.15 -25.99
C LEU A 356 -2.76 -14.06 -26.82
N ASN A 357 -3.10 -12.86 -27.28
CA ASN A 357 -4.14 -12.65 -28.28
C ASN A 357 -3.54 -12.77 -29.70
N PRO A 358 -3.89 -13.81 -30.48
CA PRO A 358 -3.31 -14.00 -31.81
C PRO A 358 -3.81 -12.99 -32.85
N VAL A 359 -4.87 -12.23 -32.57
CA VAL A 359 -5.44 -11.23 -33.48
C VAL A 359 -4.68 -9.90 -33.38
N THR A 360 -4.38 -9.45 -32.16
CA THR A 360 -3.68 -8.18 -31.92
C THR A 360 -2.19 -8.36 -31.70
N GLY A 361 -1.72 -9.57 -31.39
CA GLY A 361 -0.34 -9.83 -30.96
C GLY A 361 -0.02 -9.32 -29.55
N LEU A 362 -1.00 -8.75 -28.84
CA LEU A 362 -0.87 -8.29 -27.46
C LEU A 362 -1.23 -9.39 -26.46
N MET A 363 -0.77 -9.24 -25.22
CA MET A 363 -1.12 -10.09 -24.09
C MET A 363 -2.37 -9.56 -23.38
N TYR A 364 -3.33 -10.45 -23.15
CA TYR A 364 -4.46 -10.26 -22.26
C TYR A 364 -3.97 -10.08 -20.81
N GLY A 365 -4.70 -9.28 -20.05
CA GLY A 365 -4.43 -9.11 -18.62
C GLY A 365 -4.87 -7.77 -18.07
N GLU A 366 -5.17 -7.77 -16.77
CA GLU A 366 -5.50 -6.56 -16.04
C GLU A 366 -4.29 -5.63 -15.84
N SER A 367 -4.55 -4.42 -15.34
CA SER A 367 -3.52 -3.43 -15.02
C SER A 367 -2.60 -3.89 -13.91
N SER A 368 -1.29 -3.75 -14.16
CA SER A 368 -0.25 -4.25 -13.28
C SER A 368 0.11 -3.37 -12.07
N PHE A 369 -0.60 -2.26 -11.82
CA PHE A 369 -0.14 -1.31 -10.80
C PHE A 369 -1.09 -1.12 -9.61
N LEU A 370 -2.37 -0.91 -9.86
CA LEU A 370 -3.34 -0.62 -8.80
C LEU A 370 -3.99 -1.90 -8.27
N ASP A 371 -4.18 -1.99 -6.95
CA ASP A 371 -4.72 -3.18 -6.28
C ASP A 371 -6.22 -3.38 -6.54
N TRP A 372 -6.97 -2.30 -6.66
CA TRP A 372 -8.42 -2.36 -6.80
C TRP A 372 -8.81 -2.05 -8.23
N ARG A 373 -9.43 -3.02 -8.91
CA ARG A 373 -9.88 -2.88 -10.31
C ARG A 373 -10.76 -1.66 -10.52
N GLU A 374 -11.55 -1.24 -9.53
CA GLU A 374 -12.42 -0.05 -9.61
C GLU A 374 -11.62 1.25 -9.75
N GLN A 375 -10.31 1.23 -9.50
CA GLN A 375 -9.40 2.35 -9.72
C GLN A 375 -8.92 2.45 -11.18
N THR A 376 -8.98 1.36 -11.94
CA THR A 376 -8.44 1.27 -13.32
C THR A 376 -9.47 0.87 -14.37
N TYR A 377 -10.60 0.29 -13.97
CA TYR A 377 -11.64 -0.22 -14.85
C TYR A 377 -13.02 0.31 -14.43
N PRO A 378 -13.90 0.63 -15.41
CA PRO A 378 -15.25 1.08 -15.11
C PRO A 378 -16.07 -0.06 -14.48
N ARG A 379 -16.99 0.31 -13.57
CA ARG A 379 -17.80 -0.65 -12.77
C ARG A 379 -18.58 -1.70 -13.56
N TRP A 380 -18.82 -1.49 -14.85
CA TRP A 380 -19.56 -2.45 -15.68
C TRP A 380 -18.68 -3.62 -16.17
N MET A 381 -17.35 -3.46 -16.17
CA MET A 381 -16.44 -4.52 -16.60
C MET A 381 -16.36 -5.60 -15.54
N ASP A 382 -16.79 -6.80 -15.89
CA ASP A 382 -16.63 -7.99 -15.07
C ASP A 382 -15.23 -8.62 -15.26
N PRO A 383 -14.84 -9.65 -14.49
CA PRO A 383 -13.54 -10.30 -14.66
C PRO A 383 -13.23 -10.80 -16.07
N LYS A 384 -14.24 -11.19 -16.86
CA LYS A 384 -14.04 -11.61 -18.25
C LYS A 384 -13.71 -10.40 -19.12
N ASP A 385 -14.42 -9.29 -18.95
CA ASP A 385 -14.11 -8.05 -19.67
C ASP A 385 -12.71 -7.53 -19.33
N ILE A 386 -12.30 -7.64 -18.06
CA ILE A 386 -10.97 -7.23 -17.58
C ILE A 386 -9.87 -8.14 -18.14
N TYR A 387 -10.07 -9.47 -18.12
CA TYR A 387 -9.15 -10.42 -18.76
C TYR A 387 -8.93 -10.08 -20.24
N MET A 388 -10.01 -9.77 -20.96
CA MET A 388 -9.95 -9.42 -22.38
C MET A 388 -9.24 -8.09 -22.67
N SER A 389 -8.90 -7.30 -21.64
CA SER A 389 -8.18 -6.05 -21.83
C SER A 389 -6.69 -6.28 -22.13
N HIS A 390 -6.10 -5.39 -22.92
CA HIS A 390 -4.66 -5.38 -23.21
C HIS A 390 -4.05 -4.16 -22.54
N ASN A 391 -3.75 -4.27 -21.24
CA ASN A 391 -3.18 -3.15 -20.49
C ASN A 391 -1.74 -2.81 -20.91
N LEU A 392 -1.43 -1.52 -20.98
CA LEU A 392 -0.14 -1.00 -21.43
C LEU A 392 1.01 -1.47 -20.54
N GLY A 393 0.93 -1.22 -19.23
CA GLY A 393 1.97 -1.66 -18.28
C GLY A 393 2.19 -3.17 -18.32
N THR A 394 1.13 -3.96 -18.33
CA THR A 394 1.21 -5.42 -18.43
C THR A 394 1.87 -5.89 -19.72
N ASN A 395 1.54 -5.28 -20.86
CA ASN A 395 2.17 -5.60 -22.14
C ASN A 395 3.63 -5.15 -22.20
N ALA A 396 4.00 -4.01 -21.59
CA ALA A 396 5.38 -3.56 -21.49
C ALA A 396 6.24 -4.53 -20.65
N VAL A 397 5.70 -5.04 -19.54
CA VAL A 397 6.35 -6.08 -18.71
C VAL A 397 6.53 -7.39 -19.50
N HIS A 398 5.52 -7.82 -20.25
CA HIS A 398 5.65 -9.01 -21.10
C HIS A 398 6.67 -8.81 -22.22
N TYR A 399 6.74 -7.63 -22.83
CA TYR A 399 7.78 -7.30 -23.82
C TYR A 399 9.17 -7.48 -23.20
N GLU A 400 9.42 -6.84 -22.07
CA GLU A 400 10.73 -6.87 -21.42
C GLU A 400 11.08 -8.27 -20.91
N THR A 401 10.09 -9.05 -20.49
CA THR A 401 10.28 -10.48 -20.16
C THR A 401 10.91 -11.26 -21.32
N TYR A 402 10.48 -11.03 -22.56
CA TYR A 402 11.03 -11.73 -23.71
C TYR A 402 12.40 -11.19 -24.13
N VAL A 403 12.66 -9.89 -23.93
CA VAL A 403 14.01 -9.31 -24.06
C VAL A 403 14.96 -9.98 -23.06
N ILE A 404 14.56 -10.07 -21.79
CA ILE A 404 15.30 -10.73 -20.72
C ILE A 404 15.54 -12.20 -21.03
N LEU A 405 14.51 -12.96 -21.43
CA LEU A 405 14.69 -14.37 -21.82
C LEU A 405 15.67 -14.54 -22.99
N SER A 406 15.65 -13.63 -23.96
CA SER A 406 16.63 -13.64 -25.05
C SER A 406 18.05 -13.42 -24.52
N ASN A 407 18.24 -12.47 -23.61
CA ASN A 407 19.55 -12.15 -23.02
C ASN A 407 20.05 -13.28 -22.11
N MET A 408 19.20 -13.83 -21.24
CA MET A 408 19.52 -15.01 -20.44
C MET A 408 19.91 -16.20 -21.32
N ALA A 409 19.18 -16.46 -22.40
CA ALA A 409 19.52 -17.52 -23.34
C ALA A 409 20.89 -17.30 -24.01
N LYS A 410 21.27 -16.05 -24.34
CA LYS A 410 22.61 -15.73 -24.88
C LYS A 410 23.70 -16.04 -23.85
N GLU A 411 23.51 -15.64 -22.59
CA GLU A 411 24.44 -15.90 -21.47
C GLU A 411 24.61 -17.41 -21.17
N LEU A 412 23.57 -18.19 -21.46
CA LEU A 412 23.55 -19.65 -21.35
C LEU A 412 23.94 -20.37 -22.66
N ALA A 413 24.33 -19.63 -23.70
CA ALA A 413 24.69 -20.14 -25.01
C ALA A 413 23.58 -20.91 -25.77
N GLU A 414 22.31 -20.66 -25.44
CA GLU A 414 21.11 -21.22 -26.04
C GLU A 414 20.61 -20.37 -27.22
N LYS A 415 21.37 -20.39 -28.34
CA LYS A 415 21.16 -19.47 -29.48
C LYS A 415 19.75 -19.54 -30.08
N ASP A 416 19.21 -20.74 -30.29
CA ASP A 416 17.88 -20.92 -30.90
C ASP A 416 16.77 -20.34 -30.01
N LEU A 417 16.91 -20.45 -28.68
CA LEU A 417 15.98 -19.83 -27.74
C LEU A 417 16.15 -18.31 -27.73
N ALA A 418 17.37 -17.80 -27.79
CA ALA A 418 17.63 -16.37 -27.85
C ALA A 418 16.94 -15.72 -29.07
N GLU A 419 17.07 -16.31 -30.25
CA GLU A 419 16.42 -15.84 -31.48
C GLU A 419 14.89 -15.93 -31.40
N LYS A 420 14.37 -17.03 -30.84
CA LYS A 420 12.93 -17.20 -30.62
C LYS A 420 12.36 -16.08 -29.74
N TYR A 421 12.96 -15.82 -28.58
CA TYR A 421 12.43 -14.82 -27.65
C TYR A 421 12.60 -13.40 -28.18
N ASP A 422 13.69 -13.11 -28.89
CA ASP A 422 13.88 -11.83 -29.57
C ASP A 422 12.75 -11.57 -30.59
N SER A 423 12.39 -12.58 -31.38
CA SER A 423 11.28 -12.47 -32.33
C SER A 423 9.94 -12.21 -31.64
N VAL A 424 9.67 -12.83 -30.48
CA VAL A 424 8.44 -12.59 -29.70
C VAL A 424 8.42 -11.16 -29.16
N ALA A 425 9.53 -10.69 -28.57
CA ALA A 425 9.66 -9.32 -28.07
C ALA A 425 9.40 -8.29 -29.19
N ASN A 426 10.05 -8.46 -30.35
CA ASN A 426 9.89 -7.54 -31.48
C ASN A 426 8.44 -7.50 -32.01
N SER A 427 7.76 -8.65 -32.01
CA SER A 427 6.35 -8.74 -32.41
C SER A 427 5.46 -7.99 -31.43
N LEU A 428 5.69 -8.17 -30.13
CA LEU A 428 4.93 -7.50 -29.08
C LEU A 428 5.18 -5.98 -29.04
N LYS A 429 6.43 -5.52 -29.22
CA LYS A 429 6.76 -4.09 -29.37
C LYS A 429 6.04 -3.45 -30.55
N THR A 430 5.97 -4.16 -31.67
CA THR A 430 5.24 -3.70 -32.86
C THR A 430 3.75 -3.57 -32.54
N ALA A 431 3.16 -4.61 -31.93
CA ALA A 431 1.75 -4.61 -31.54
C ALA A 431 1.40 -3.49 -30.53
N ILE A 432 2.25 -3.23 -29.53
CA ILE A 432 2.05 -2.13 -28.56
C ILE A 432 2.00 -0.79 -29.29
N ASN A 433 2.96 -0.52 -30.17
CA ASN A 433 3.02 0.72 -30.93
C ASN A 433 1.88 0.87 -31.94
N GLU A 434 1.42 -0.22 -32.56
CA GLU A 434 0.32 -0.19 -33.51
C GLU A 434 -1.03 0.06 -32.83
N HIS A 435 -1.26 -0.57 -31.67
CA HIS A 435 -2.59 -0.64 -31.07
C HIS A 435 -2.83 0.33 -29.92
N LEU A 436 -1.79 0.72 -29.18
CA LEU A 436 -1.94 1.54 -27.97
C LEU A 436 -1.44 2.98 -28.16
N TRP A 437 -0.59 3.26 -29.16
CA TRP A 437 -0.11 4.61 -29.41
C TRP A 437 -1.24 5.56 -29.82
N CYS A 438 -1.38 6.68 -29.09
CA CYS A 438 -2.39 7.70 -29.39
C CYS A 438 -1.71 8.96 -29.97
N GLU A 439 -1.53 9.03 -31.29
CA GLU A 439 -0.80 10.14 -31.95
C GLU A 439 -1.30 11.53 -31.54
N GLN A 440 -2.62 11.73 -31.45
CA GLN A 440 -3.20 13.03 -31.05
C GLN A 440 -2.92 13.41 -29.60
N LYS A 441 -2.58 12.44 -28.76
CA LYS A 441 -2.26 12.64 -27.34
C LYS A 441 -0.77 12.76 -27.10
N GLY A 442 0.07 12.21 -28.00
CA GLY A 442 1.51 12.15 -27.81
C GLY A 442 1.96 11.16 -26.73
N TYR A 443 1.09 10.23 -26.33
CA TYR A 443 1.34 9.19 -25.33
C TYR A 443 0.48 7.95 -25.65
N TYR A 444 0.60 6.85 -24.88
CA TYR A 444 -0.16 5.61 -25.09
C TYR A 444 -1.50 5.56 -24.34
N GLY A 445 -2.47 4.81 -24.86
CA GLY A 445 -3.70 4.50 -24.14
C GLY A 445 -3.47 3.42 -23.08
N GLN A 446 -4.10 3.55 -21.90
CA GLN A 446 -3.95 2.61 -20.78
C GLN A 446 -4.32 1.16 -21.11
N TYR A 447 -5.24 0.92 -22.06
CA TYR A 447 -5.56 -0.42 -22.56
C TYR A 447 -6.41 -0.43 -23.83
N LEU A 448 -6.37 -1.53 -24.58
CA LEU A 448 -7.46 -1.94 -25.46
C LEU A 448 -8.53 -2.69 -24.68
N TYR A 449 -9.80 -2.50 -25.03
CA TYR A 449 -10.93 -3.24 -24.46
C TYR A 449 -12.04 -3.45 -25.48
N GLY A 450 -12.85 -4.49 -25.27
CA GLY A 450 -13.97 -4.81 -26.13
C GLY A 450 -14.27 -6.30 -26.17
N ARG A 451 -15.47 -6.66 -26.65
CA ARG A 451 -15.90 -8.06 -26.78
C ARG A 451 -15.79 -8.56 -28.23
N ASN A 452 -16.36 -7.80 -29.16
CA ASN A 452 -16.37 -8.14 -30.59
C ASN A 452 -15.39 -7.28 -31.41
N TYR A 453 -15.20 -6.03 -30.99
CA TYR A 453 -14.28 -5.07 -31.59
C TYR A 453 -13.55 -4.36 -30.46
N PHE A 454 -12.25 -4.17 -30.60
CA PHE A 454 -11.44 -3.47 -29.61
C PHE A 454 -11.47 -1.96 -29.84
N SER A 455 -11.47 -1.22 -28.75
CA SER A 455 -11.32 0.23 -28.71
C SER A 455 -10.23 0.59 -27.70
N VAL A 456 -9.47 1.64 -28.00
CA VAL A 456 -8.45 2.14 -27.07
C VAL A 456 -9.07 3.05 -26.02
N SER A 457 -8.78 2.79 -24.76
CA SER A 457 -9.00 3.75 -23.68
C SER A 457 -7.83 4.73 -23.69
N SER A 458 -8.02 5.94 -24.22
CA SER A 458 -6.95 6.96 -24.39
C SER A 458 -6.58 7.71 -23.11
N ARG A 459 -6.93 7.18 -21.95
CA ARG A 459 -6.44 7.64 -20.65
C ARG A 459 -4.97 7.24 -20.51
N SER A 460 -4.15 8.08 -19.89
CA SER A 460 -2.74 7.76 -19.66
C SER A 460 -2.60 6.81 -18.47
N GLU A 461 -1.63 5.90 -18.52
CA GLU A 461 -1.21 5.03 -17.41
C GLU A 461 0.27 5.27 -17.08
N ALA A 462 0.58 5.92 -15.96
CA ALA A 462 1.92 6.41 -15.67
C ALA A 462 3.02 5.33 -15.69
N LEU A 463 2.73 4.15 -15.14
CA LEU A 463 3.68 3.04 -15.13
C LEU A 463 3.94 2.55 -16.57
N GLY A 464 2.89 2.21 -17.31
CA GLY A 464 3.02 1.76 -18.70
C GLY A 464 3.75 2.77 -19.60
N GLU A 465 3.49 4.07 -19.45
CA GLU A 465 4.22 5.13 -20.16
C GLU A 465 5.72 5.11 -19.81
N ALA A 466 6.06 5.06 -18.51
CA ALA A 466 7.44 5.02 -18.06
C ALA A 466 8.17 3.76 -18.55
N LEU A 467 7.53 2.59 -18.48
CA LEU A 467 8.11 1.33 -18.97
C LEU A 467 8.30 1.35 -20.49
N CYS A 468 7.39 1.96 -21.25
CA CYS A 468 7.56 2.07 -22.70
C CYS A 468 8.79 2.91 -23.09
N VAL A 469 9.13 3.92 -22.29
CA VAL A 469 10.35 4.71 -22.46
C VAL A 469 11.58 3.94 -21.96
N LEU A 470 11.53 3.38 -20.75
CA LEU A 470 12.68 2.71 -20.12
C LEU A 470 13.10 1.42 -20.83
N PHE A 471 12.15 0.69 -21.43
CA PHE A 471 12.41 -0.55 -22.16
C PHE A 471 12.56 -0.33 -23.67
N ASP A 472 12.75 0.93 -24.11
CA ASP A 472 12.90 1.27 -25.52
C ASP A 472 11.76 0.74 -26.42
N ILE A 473 10.53 0.61 -25.91
CA ILE A 473 9.35 0.27 -26.73
C ILE A 473 9.03 1.45 -27.66
N THR A 474 9.18 2.67 -27.15
CA THR A 474 9.14 3.91 -27.93
C THR A 474 10.39 4.05 -28.80
N ASN A 475 10.24 4.65 -29.99
CA ASN A 475 11.39 5.28 -30.64
C ASN A 475 11.75 6.63 -29.97
N THR A 476 12.89 7.23 -30.34
CA THR A 476 13.38 8.49 -29.73
C THR A 476 12.39 9.66 -29.82
N GLU A 477 11.66 9.79 -30.94
CA GLU A 477 10.64 10.85 -31.08
C GLU A 477 9.44 10.58 -30.17
N GLN A 478 8.95 9.34 -30.15
CA GLN A 478 7.86 8.93 -29.27
C GLN A 478 8.22 9.10 -27.80
N ALA A 479 9.43 8.73 -27.38
CA ALA A 479 9.90 8.92 -26.00
C ALA A 479 9.85 10.40 -25.58
N GLY A 480 10.31 11.30 -26.46
CA GLY A 480 10.20 12.74 -26.24
C GLY A 480 8.75 13.21 -26.10
N LYS A 481 7.86 12.73 -26.98
CA LYS A 481 6.42 13.03 -26.90
C LYS A 481 5.79 12.51 -25.60
N VAL A 482 6.10 11.29 -25.17
CA VAL A 482 5.57 10.71 -23.92
C VAL A 482 5.98 11.59 -22.72
N ILE A 483 7.27 11.87 -22.58
CA ILE A 483 7.80 12.68 -21.47
C ILE A 483 7.16 14.08 -21.43
N GLU A 484 6.93 14.70 -22.60
CA GLU A 484 6.34 16.03 -22.69
C GLU A 484 4.82 16.04 -22.43
N ASN A 485 4.11 14.99 -22.85
CA ASN A 485 2.65 14.99 -22.91
C ASN A 485 1.96 14.14 -21.82
N THR A 486 2.67 13.27 -21.10
CA THR A 486 2.07 12.53 -19.98
C THR A 486 1.54 13.51 -18.93
N PRO A 487 0.25 13.42 -18.54
CA PRO A 487 -0.37 14.35 -17.61
C PRO A 487 0.36 14.43 -16.27
N THR A 488 0.72 15.64 -15.85
CA THR A 488 1.26 15.92 -14.52
C THR A 488 0.32 16.86 -13.78
N THR A 489 -0.05 16.50 -12.56
CA THR A 489 -0.87 17.34 -11.69
C THR A 489 0.00 18.08 -10.68
N THR A 490 -0.63 18.98 -9.92
CA THR A 490 0.03 19.67 -8.80
C THR A 490 0.66 18.73 -7.77
N PHE A 491 0.20 17.47 -7.69
CA PHE A 491 0.66 16.46 -6.75
C PHE A 491 1.57 15.39 -7.40
N GLY A 492 2.04 15.65 -8.62
CA GLY A 492 2.83 14.70 -9.41
C GLY A 492 2.02 13.99 -10.48
N ILE A 493 2.61 12.95 -11.05
CA ILE A 493 2.01 12.15 -12.12
C ILE A 493 0.96 11.21 -11.49
N PRO A 494 -0.32 11.31 -11.87
CA PRO A 494 -1.36 10.38 -11.43
C PRO A 494 -1.16 9.01 -12.08
N CYS A 495 -1.52 7.94 -11.37
CA CYS A 495 -1.41 6.58 -11.90
C CYS A 495 -2.22 6.40 -13.20
N ILE A 496 -3.44 6.96 -13.22
CA ILE A 496 -4.36 6.97 -14.36
C ILE A 496 -4.90 8.39 -14.55
N TYR A 497 -4.94 8.89 -15.80
CA TYR A 497 -5.52 10.21 -16.08
C TYR A 497 -6.35 10.30 -17.37
N PRO A 498 -7.53 10.96 -17.32
CA PRO A 498 -8.27 11.33 -16.09
C PRO A 498 -8.61 10.08 -15.25
N GLN A 499 -8.97 10.26 -13.97
CA GLN A 499 -9.45 9.15 -13.14
C GLN A 499 -10.81 8.62 -13.65
N ILE A 500 -11.05 7.31 -13.53
CA ILE A 500 -12.22 6.60 -14.09
C ILE A 500 -13.47 6.76 -13.25
#